data_AF-A0A933DFB0-F1
#
_entry.id   AF-A0A933DFB0-F1
#
_cell.length_a   1.000
_cell.length_b   1.000
_cell.length_c   1.000
_cell.angle_alpha   90.00
_cell.angle_beta   90.00
_cell.angle_gamma   90.00
#
_symmetry.space_group_name_H-M   'P 1'
#
loop_
_entity.id
_entity.type
_entity.pdbx_description
1 polymer ?
#
loop_
_entity_poly.entity_id
_entity_poly.type
_entity_poly.pdbx_seq_one_letter_code
_entity_poly.pdbx_strand_id
1 'polypeptide(L)'
;MNKKLLFLLLITFLVAFYITPKLTYRFKVNNTVKEEVLGLEKNGNFSTDIIRTNKHTFPVSWNNNLLIITTEEKQYYRNNALIIEEEDVVKISKDGGKTWTIIARSSELLCQYAVIYETGLYCLANANQDIVISKISTNGIEETKKIVSATFLIGGTDILNIYKQDNELVVIWRDRRARFPNIYAFIPIPHSAPTEFGPYLIMAGKLNLDTLEFKEYVIKYDSYEFP
;
A
#
# COMPACT_ATOMS: atom_id res chain seq x y z
N MET A 1 30.57 29.83 25.04
CA MET A 1 29.19 29.69 24.54
C MET A 1 28.32 29.10 25.64
N ASN A 2 27.16 29.71 25.93
CA ASN A 2 26.28 29.29 27.04
C ASN A 2 25.65 27.92 26.72
N LYS A 3 25.76 26.92 27.61
CA LYS A 3 25.20 25.56 27.41
C LYS A 3 23.69 25.58 27.14
N LYS A 4 22.95 26.54 27.72
CA LYS A 4 21.51 26.73 27.44
C LYS A 4 21.24 27.22 26.01
N LEU A 5 22.12 28.08 25.47
CA LEU A 5 22.02 28.57 24.10
C LEU A 5 22.34 27.46 23.08
N LEU A 6 23.36 26.63 23.35
CA LEU A 6 23.69 25.48 22.51
C LEU A 6 22.54 24.45 22.49
N PHE A 7 21.94 24.16 23.64
CA PHE A 7 20.80 23.24 23.73
C PHE A 7 19.57 23.77 22.99
N LEU A 8 19.26 25.06 23.12
CA LEU A 8 18.16 25.69 22.39
C LEU A 8 18.37 25.61 20.86
N LEU A 9 19.59 25.94 20.40
CA LEU A 9 19.94 25.85 18.98
C LEU A 9 19.85 24.41 18.44
N LEU A 10 20.26 23.42 19.23
CA LEU A 10 20.14 22.01 18.86
C LEU A 10 18.67 21.60 18.70
N ILE A 11 17.79 21.99 19.62
CA ILE A 11 16.35 21.72 19.53
C ILE A 11 15.76 22.42 18.31
N THR A 12 16.04 23.70 18.10
CA THR A 12 15.52 24.44 16.93
C THR A 12 16.02 23.83 15.63
N PHE A 13 17.27 23.37 15.57
CA PHE A 13 17.81 22.69 14.39
C PHE A 13 17.14 21.34 14.15
N LEU A 14 16.93 20.53 15.19
CA LEU A 14 16.21 19.25 15.09
C LEU A 14 14.76 19.45 14.64
N VAL A 15 14.08 20.45 15.21
CA VAL A 15 12.70 20.81 14.83
C VAL A 15 12.64 21.31 13.38
N ALA A 16 13.55 22.20 12.97
CA ALA A 16 13.63 22.67 11.60
C ALA A 16 13.93 21.51 10.64
N PHE A 17 14.91 20.67 10.94
CA PHE A 17 15.27 19.51 10.12
C PHE A 17 14.12 18.50 9.99
N TYR A 18 13.32 18.34 11.04
CA TYR A 18 12.13 17.49 11.03
C TYR A 18 10.96 18.12 10.25
N ILE A 19 10.77 19.44 10.38
CA ILE A 19 9.61 20.16 9.81
C ILE A 19 9.80 20.51 8.34
N THR A 20 11.00 20.92 7.94
CA THR A 20 11.28 21.43 6.58
C THR A 20 10.91 20.41 5.49
N PRO A 21 11.29 19.11 5.56
CA PRO A 21 10.89 18.12 4.56
C PRO A 21 9.37 17.98 4.44
N LYS A 22 8.64 18.09 5.56
CA LYS A 22 7.18 17.96 5.60
C LYS A 22 6.46 19.18 5.04
N LEU A 23 7.00 20.39 5.23
CA LEU A 23 6.45 21.61 4.63
C LEU A 23 6.72 21.71 3.12
N THR A 24 7.78 21.07 2.62
CA THR A 24 8.10 21.12 1.18
C THR A 24 7.10 20.39 0.29
N TYR A 25 6.26 19.51 0.84
CA TYR A 25 5.29 18.77 0.04
C TYR A 25 4.31 19.70 -0.69
N ARG A 26 4.06 20.93 -0.20
CA ARG A 26 3.10 21.89 -0.82
C ARG A 26 3.48 22.24 -2.25
N PHE A 27 4.77 22.25 -2.53
CA PHE A 27 5.32 22.53 -3.85
C PHE A 27 5.58 21.27 -4.68
N LYS A 28 5.28 20.08 -4.14
CA LYS A 28 5.50 18.78 -4.80
C LYS A 28 4.26 18.23 -5.51
N VAL A 29 3.13 18.93 -5.48
CA VAL A 29 1.93 18.49 -6.22
C VAL A 29 2.24 18.48 -7.71
N ASN A 30 2.21 17.29 -8.31
CA ASN A 30 2.42 17.10 -9.74
C ASN A 30 1.07 17.16 -10.46
N ASN A 31 0.76 18.33 -11.02
CA ASN A 31 -0.51 18.55 -11.72
C ASN A 31 -0.64 17.70 -12.98
N THR A 32 0.44 17.39 -13.68
CA THR A 32 0.40 16.54 -14.88
C THR A 32 -0.08 15.14 -14.52
N VAL A 33 0.55 14.51 -13.53
CA VAL A 33 0.16 13.16 -13.06
C VAL A 33 -1.24 13.17 -12.46
N LYS A 34 -1.62 14.25 -11.76
CA LYS A 34 -2.99 14.41 -11.23
C LYS A 34 -4.03 14.37 -12.35
N GLU A 35 -3.84 15.14 -13.43
CA GLU A 35 -4.80 15.16 -14.55
C GLU A 35 -4.82 13.82 -15.31
N GLU A 36 -3.68 13.14 -15.45
CA GLU A 36 -3.63 11.78 -15.99
C GLU A 36 -4.48 10.81 -15.17
N VAL A 37 -4.31 10.79 -13.84
CA VAL A 37 -5.11 9.95 -12.93
C VAL A 37 -6.59 10.27 -13.05
N LEU A 38 -6.97 11.56 -13.05
CA LEU A 38 -8.37 11.98 -13.23
C LEU A 38 -8.95 11.51 -14.57
N GLY A 39 -8.13 11.44 -15.62
CA GLY A 39 -8.50 10.83 -16.90
C GLY A 39 -8.79 9.34 -16.78
N LEU A 40 -7.94 8.60 -16.06
CA LEU A 40 -8.15 7.17 -15.78
C LEU A 40 -9.43 6.92 -14.98
N GLU A 41 -9.71 7.72 -13.96
CA GLU A 41 -10.93 7.57 -13.14
C GLU A 41 -12.20 7.80 -13.96
N LYS A 42 -12.21 8.85 -14.79
CA LYS A 42 -13.37 9.21 -15.63
C LYS A 42 -13.66 8.17 -16.71
N ASN A 43 -12.61 7.55 -17.23
CA ASN A 43 -12.76 6.53 -18.27
C ASN A 43 -13.25 5.19 -17.72
N GLY A 44 -13.34 5.03 -16.40
CA GLY A 44 -14.04 3.90 -15.75
C GLY A 44 -13.48 2.51 -16.06
N ASN A 45 -12.39 2.42 -16.82
CA ASN A 45 -11.76 1.17 -17.21
C ASN A 45 -10.94 0.66 -16.03
N PHE A 46 -11.62 0.03 -15.08
CA PHE A 46 -11.02 -1.07 -14.37
C PHE A 46 -10.63 -2.08 -15.43
N SER A 47 -9.33 -2.18 -15.74
CA SER A 47 -8.85 -3.22 -16.64
C SER A 47 -9.41 -4.55 -16.14
N THR A 48 -9.94 -5.38 -17.05
CA THR A 48 -10.39 -6.75 -16.75
C THR A 48 -9.29 -7.59 -16.10
N ASP A 49 -8.05 -7.12 -16.18
CA ASP A 49 -6.87 -7.77 -15.63
C ASP A 49 -6.66 -7.45 -14.15
N ILE A 50 -7.49 -6.58 -13.55
CA ILE A 50 -7.43 -6.23 -12.13
C ILE A 50 -8.46 -7.05 -11.35
N ILE A 51 -7.96 -7.83 -10.40
CA ILE A 51 -8.75 -8.62 -9.46
C ILE A 51 -8.67 -7.93 -8.11
N ARG A 52 -9.78 -7.37 -7.62
CA ARG A 52 -9.87 -6.94 -6.23
C ARG A 52 -10.19 -8.16 -5.39
N THR A 53 -9.31 -8.51 -4.47
CA THR A 53 -9.55 -9.64 -3.60
C THR A 53 -10.54 -9.21 -2.51
N ASN A 54 -11.55 -10.04 -2.34
CA ASN A 54 -12.46 -10.02 -1.22
C ASN A 54 -12.65 -11.50 -0.83
N LYS A 55 -13.51 -11.78 0.16
CA LYS A 55 -13.74 -13.17 0.61
C LYS A 55 -14.22 -14.11 -0.51
N HIS A 56 -14.68 -13.60 -1.67
CA HIS A 56 -15.21 -14.39 -2.78
C HIS A 56 -14.77 -13.83 -4.14
N THR A 57 -13.59 -14.22 -4.62
CA THR A 57 -13.21 -13.96 -6.01
C THR A 57 -13.78 -15.02 -6.95
N PHE A 58 -14.29 -14.59 -8.10
CA PHE A 58 -14.65 -15.52 -9.16
C PHE A 58 -13.37 -16.02 -9.86
N PRO A 59 -13.34 -17.29 -10.30
CA PRO A 59 -12.23 -17.79 -11.11
C PRO A 59 -12.02 -16.94 -12.36
N VAL A 60 -10.77 -16.58 -12.64
CA VAL A 60 -10.36 -15.88 -13.87
C VAL A 60 -9.39 -16.74 -14.68
N SER A 61 -9.32 -16.50 -15.99
CA SER A 61 -8.36 -17.22 -16.84
C SER A 61 -6.96 -16.63 -16.69
N TRP A 62 -5.96 -17.48 -16.48
CA TRP A 62 -4.55 -17.09 -16.38
C TRP A 62 -3.63 -18.25 -16.77
N ASN A 63 -2.73 -18.05 -17.75
CA ASN A 63 -1.78 -19.05 -18.22
C ASN A 63 -2.40 -20.42 -18.60
N ASN A 64 -3.54 -20.43 -19.30
CA ASN A 64 -4.32 -21.65 -19.61
C ASN A 64 -4.85 -22.40 -18.37
N ASN A 65 -4.84 -21.77 -17.20
CA ASN A 65 -5.47 -22.26 -15.99
C ASN A 65 -6.63 -21.34 -15.60
N LEU A 66 -7.50 -21.82 -14.73
CA LEU A 66 -8.29 -20.94 -13.89
C LEU A 66 -7.46 -20.54 -12.67
N LEU A 67 -7.58 -19.29 -12.26
CA LEU A 67 -6.95 -18.69 -11.08
C LEU A 67 -8.05 -18.24 -10.12
N ILE A 68 -7.87 -18.52 -8.84
CA ILE A 68 -8.70 -17.94 -7.77
C ILE A 68 -7.78 -17.47 -6.64
N ILE A 69 -8.14 -16.33 -6.04
CA ILE A 69 -7.46 -15.76 -4.88
C ILE A 69 -8.48 -15.68 -3.76
N THR A 70 -8.33 -16.50 -2.74
CA THR A 70 -9.29 -16.63 -1.64
C THR A 70 -8.60 -16.48 -0.31
N THR A 71 -9.35 -16.11 0.72
CA THR A 71 -8.91 -16.17 2.11
C THR A 71 -9.40 -17.48 2.71
N GLU A 72 -8.51 -18.22 3.38
CA GLU A 72 -8.82 -19.50 4.03
C GLU A 72 -8.42 -19.46 5.50
N GLU A 73 -9.16 -20.18 6.35
CA GLU A 73 -8.78 -20.33 7.75
C GLU A 73 -7.69 -21.40 7.92
N LYS A 74 -6.66 -21.03 8.66
CA LYS A 74 -5.63 -21.93 9.16
C LYS A 74 -5.76 -22.05 10.67
N GLN A 75 -5.85 -23.29 11.11
CA GLN A 75 -5.98 -23.63 12.52
C GLN A 75 -4.71 -24.33 12.99
N TYR A 76 -4.12 -23.84 14.08
CA TYR A 76 -2.96 -24.49 14.70
C TYR A 76 -2.93 -24.23 16.21
N TYR A 77 -2.24 -25.10 16.95
CA TYR A 77 -2.09 -24.95 18.40
C TYR A 77 -0.79 -24.22 18.75
N ARG A 78 -0.88 -23.19 19.60
CA ARG A 78 0.27 -22.53 20.23
C ARG A 78 0.02 -22.42 21.72
N ASN A 79 0.93 -22.95 22.54
CA ASN A 79 0.82 -22.93 24.01
C ASN A 79 -0.54 -23.44 24.54
N ASN A 80 -1.02 -24.58 24.01
CA ASN A 80 -2.33 -25.19 24.32
C ASN A 80 -3.57 -24.34 23.98
N ALA A 81 -3.41 -23.23 23.26
CA ALA A 81 -4.51 -22.47 22.69
C ALA A 81 -4.66 -22.81 21.21
N LEU A 82 -5.91 -23.00 20.76
CA LEU A 82 -6.25 -23.03 19.34
C LEU A 82 -6.16 -21.60 18.80
N ILE A 83 -5.31 -21.41 17.80
CA ILE A 83 -5.17 -20.17 17.04
C ILE A 83 -5.84 -20.38 15.69
N ILE A 84 -6.73 -19.46 15.32
CA ILE A 84 -7.38 -19.40 14.01
C ILE A 84 -6.85 -18.14 13.33
N GLU A 85 -6.17 -18.32 12.21
CA GLU A 85 -5.66 -17.23 11.37
C GLU A 85 -6.28 -17.32 9.98
N GLU A 86 -6.62 -16.18 9.39
CA GLU A 86 -6.99 -16.10 7.98
C GLU A 86 -5.70 -15.94 7.14
N GLU A 87 -5.51 -16.78 6.13
CA GLU A 87 -4.43 -16.68 5.15
C GLU A 87 -4.99 -16.43 3.77
N ASP A 88 -4.37 -15.53 3.00
CA ASP A 88 -4.65 -15.44 1.58
C ASP A 88 -3.98 -16.60 0.85
N VAL A 89 -4.69 -17.19 -0.10
CA VAL A 89 -4.27 -18.36 -0.86
C VAL A 89 -4.53 -18.12 -2.34
N VAL A 90 -3.49 -18.29 -3.14
CA VAL A 90 -3.56 -18.26 -4.59
C VAL A 90 -3.61 -19.70 -5.10
N LYS A 91 -4.66 -20.04 -5.85
CA LYS A 91 -4.88 -21.38 -6.39
C LYS A 91 -5.08 -21.35 -7.88
N ILE A 92 -4.61 -22.41 -8.54
CA ILE A 92 -4.85 -22.64 -9.95
C ILE A 92 -5.58 -23.96 -10.20
N SER A 93 -6.33 -24.03 -11.29
CA SER A 93 -7.00 -25.25 -11.76
C SER A 93 -6.74 -25.46 -13.25
N LYS A 94 -6.30 -26.67 -13.60
CA LYS A 94 -6.04 -27.11 -14.98
C LYS A 94 -7.24 -27.80 -15.63
N ASP A 95 -8.25 -28.17 -14.84
CA ASP A 95 -9.35 -29.05 -15.24
C ASP A 95 -10.72 -28.35 -15.18
N GLY A 96 -10.72 -27.02 -15.28
CA GLY A 96 -11.94 -26.22 -15.28
C GLY A 96 -12.58 -26.07 -13.90
N GLY A 97 -11.78 -26.12 -12.83
CA GLY A 97 -12.21 -25.87 -11.46
C GLY A 97 -12.59 -27.12 -10.66
N LYS A 98 -12.32 -28.33 -11.19
CA LYS A 98 -12.61 -29.58 -10.47
C LYS A 98 -11.58 -29.84 -9.37
N THR A 99 -10.30 -29.57 -9.67
CA THR A 99 -9.20 -29.63 -8.70
C THR A 99 -8.46 -28.30 -8.65
N TRP A 100 -7.99 -27.95 -7.45
CA TRP A 100 -7.30 -26.69 -7.19
C TRP A 100 -5.95 -26.97 -6.53
N THR A 101 -4.88 -26.45 -7.12
CA THR A 101 -3.53 -26.52 -6.58
C THR A 101 -3.16 -25.17 -5.99
N ILE A 102 -2.71 -25.19 -4.73
CA ILE A 102 -2.20 -24.00 -4.05
C ILE A 102 -0.80 -23.70 -4.57
N ILE A 103 -0.58 -22.49 -5.08
CA ILE A 103 0.72 -22.03 -5.57
C ILE A 103 1.37 -20.99 -4.66
N ALA A 104 0.58 -20.23 -3.90
CA ALA A 104 1.08 -19.30 -2.90
C ALA A 104 0.12 -19.19 -1.71
N ARG A 105 0.67 -18.92 -0.52
CA ARG A 105 -0.09 -18.57 0.70
C ARG A 105 0.69 -17.62 1.61
N SER A 106 0.01 -16.72 2.34
CA SER A 106 0.62 -15.90 3.40
C SER A 106 -0.37 -15.52 4.48
N SER A 107 0.14 -15.46 5.71
CA SER A 107 -0.53 -14.89 6.89
C SER A 107 -0.47 -13.36 6.94
N GLU A 108 0.40 -12.72 6.15
CA GLU A 108 0.60 -11.27 6.14
C GLU A 108 -0.13 -10.56 4.99
N LEU A 109 -1.21 -11.16 4.48
CA LEU A 109 -2.00 -10.69 3.33
C LEU A 109 -1.19 -10.71 2.03
N LEU A 110 -1.50 -11.64 1.12
CA LEU A 110 -0.73 -11.78 -0.14
C LEU A 110 -1.14 -10.76 -1.17
N CYS A 111 -2.44 -10.52 -1.32
CA CYS A 111 -2.99 -9.85 -2.48
C CYS A 111 -4.27 -9.12 -2.02
N GLN A 112 -4.25 -7.81 -1.80
CA GLN A 112 -5.48 -6.98 -1.75
C GLN A 112 -5.99 -6.70 -3.17
N TYR A 113 -5.03 -6.54 -4.07
CA TYR A 113 -5.27 -6.37 -5.48
C TYR A 113 -4.32 -7.31 -6.23
N ALA A 114 -4.81 -7.89 -7.30
CA ALA A 114 -4.02 -8.71 -8.20
C ALA A 114 -4.15 -8.17 -9.62
N VAL A 115 -3.04 -8.19 -10.36
CA VAL A 115 -2.95 -7.72 -11.74
C VAL A 115 -2.34 -8.82 -12.58
N ILE A 116 -3.04 -9.23 -13.63
CA ILE A 116 -2.51 -10.15 -14.63
C ILE A 116 -1.75 -9.32 -15.68
N TYR A 117 -0.49 -9.66 -15.91
CA TYR A 117 0.32 -9.05 -16.95
C TYR A 117 1.26 -10.09 -17.54
N GLU A 118 1.18 -10.27 -18.86
CA GLU A 118 1.81 -11.38 -19.58
C GLU A 118 1.51 -12.72 -18.90
N THR A 119 2.55 -13.45 -18.47
CA THR A 119 2.42 -14.71 -17.73
C THR A 119 2.51 -14.53 -16.21
N GLY A 120 2.68 -13.31 -15.71
CA GLY A 120 2.81 -13.00 -14.29
C GLY A 120 1.49 -12.63 -13.64
N LEU A 121 1.35 -13.01 -12.36
CA LEU A 121 0.35 -12.48 -11.45
C LEU A 121 1.03 -11.56 -10.45
N TYR A 122 0.66 -10.29 -10.46
CA TYR A 122 1.25 -9.26 -9.60
C TYR A 122 0.28 -8.92 -8.49
N CYS A 123 0.62 -9.32 -7.27
CA CYS A 123 -0.21 -9.10 -6.09
C CYS A 123 0.30 -7.92 -5.28
N LEU A 124 -0.57 -6.93 -5.05
CA LEU A 124 -0.30 -5.79 -4.20
C LEU A 124 -1.04 -5.95 -2.88
N ALA A 125 -0.35 -5.69 -1.78
CA ALA A 125 -0.92 -5.70 -0.45
C ALA A 125 -0.33 -4.57 0.40
N ASN A 126 -1.10 -4.14 1.41
CA ASN A 126 -0.59 -3.32 2.50
C ASN A 126 -0.14 -4.26 3.63
N ALA A 127 1.17 -4.43 3.78
CA ALA A 127 1.77 -5.29 4.79
C ALA A 127 2.54 -4.42 5.78
N ASN A 128 2.15 -4.44 7.05
CA ASN A 128 2.83 -3.69 8.12
C ASN A 128 3.06 -2.19 7.81
N GLN A 129 2.05 -1.53 7.23
CA GLN A 129 2.09 -0.11 6.80
C GLN A 129 2.87 0.18 5.52
N ASP A 130 3.46 -0.84 4.90
CA ASP A 130 4.15 -0.73 3.62
C ASP A 130 3.25 -1.22 2.47
N ILE A 131 3.42 -0.64 1.28
CA ILE A 131 2.85 -1.24 0.06
C ILE A 131 3.90 -2.17 -0.52
N VAL A 132 3.55 -3.46 -0.56
CA VAL A 132 4.37 -4.52 -1.15
C VAL A 132 3.73 -5.02 -2.42
N ILE A 133 4.57 -5.43 -3.37
CA ILE A 133 4.15 -6.16 -4.56
C ILE A 133 4.88 -7.50 -4.62
N SER A 134 4.15 -8.57 -4.90
CA SER A 134 4.68 -9.91 -5.11
C SER A 134 4.38 -10.35 -6.54
N LYS A 135 5.40 -10.77 -7.28
CA LYS A 135 5.27 -11.43 -8.57
C LYS A 135 5.13 -12.93 -8.34
N ILE A 136 4.06 -13.51 -8.86
CA ILE A 136 3.69 -14.92 -8.70
C ILE A 136 3.59 -15.54 -10.09
N SER A 137 4.17 -16.73 -10.24
CA SER A 137 3.95 -17.60 -11.40
C SER A 137 3.28 -18.89 -10.98
N THR A 138 3.03 -19.80 -11.93
CA THR A 138 2.43 -21.11 -11.63
C THR A 138 3.30 -21.98 -10.71
N ASN A 139 4.56 -21.59 -10.48
CA ASN A 139 5.50 -22.27 -9.59
C ASN A 139 5.57 -21.64 -8.18
N GLY A 140 4.84 -20.54 -7.95
CA GLY A 140 4.77 -19.85 -6.67
C GLY A 140 5.29 -18.41 -6.71
N ILE A 141 5.67 -17.88 -5.56
CA ILE A 141 6.18 -16.50 -5.42
C ILE A 141 7.61 -16.44 -5.99
N GLU A 142 7.82 -15.58 -6.98
CA GLU A 142 9.13 -15.39 -7.63
C GLU A 142 9.92 -14.26 -6.97
N GLU A 143 9.24 -13.15 -6.70
CA GLU A 143 9.85 -11.94 -6.15
C GLU A 143 8.83 -11.19 -5.30
N THR A 144 9.26 -10.62 -4.18
CA THR A 144 8.48 -9.68 -3.37
C THR A 144 9.29 -8.42 -3.16
N LYS A 145 8.72 -7.27 -3.51
CA LYS A 145 9.37 -5.97 -3.40
C LYS A 145 8.50 -4.99 -2.63
N LYS A 146 9.11 -4.28 -1.69
CA LYS A 146 8.50 -3.11 -1.05
C LYS A 146 8.58 -1.93 -2.01
N ILE A 147 7.44 -1.39 -2.42
CA ILE A 147 7.37 -0.26 -3.37
C ILE A 147 7.07 1.06 -2.66
N VAL A 148 6.40 1.03 -1.51
CA VAL A 148 6.27 2.19 -0.61
C VAL A 148 6.69 1.74 0.78
N SER A 149 7.56 2.51 1.43
CA SER A 149 7.92 2.26 2.83
C SER A 149 7.38 3.36 3.75
N ALA A 150 6.61 2.97 4.75
CA ALA A 150 6.26 3.85 5.84
C ALA A 150 7.50 4.08 6.73
N THR A 151 7.96 5.33 6.83
CA THR A 151 9.06 5.66 7.74
C THR A 151 8.63 5.48 9.20
N PHE A 152 9.45 4.72 9.92
CA PHE A 152 9.46 4.16 11.29
C PHE A 152 8.68 4.81 12.44
N LEU A 153 8.10 6.00 12.29
CA LEU A 153 7.48 6.68 13.43
C LEU A 153 5.96 6.72 13.35
N ILE A 154 5.34 6.95 12.19
CA ILE A 154 3.89 7.09 12.13
C ILE A 154 3.37 6.94 10.68
N GLY A 155 2.62 5.88 10.38
CA GLY A 155 1.53 5.95 9.39
C GLY A 155 1.36 4.75 8.46
N GLY A 156 0.14 4.19 8.46
CA GLY A 156 -0.34 3.24 7.45
C GLY A 156 -0.67 3.90 6.10
N THR A 157 -0.42 3.16 5.02
CA THR A 157 -0.73 3.54 3.63
C THR A 157 -2.00 2.83 3.13
N ASP A 158 -3.11 3.53 3.04
CA ASP A 158 -4.37 2.92 2.57
C ASP A 158 -4.45 3.02 1.05
N ILE A 159 -4.40 1.88 0.35
CA ILE A 159 -4.60 1.83 -1.10
C ILE A 159 -6.06 2.20 -1.40
N LEU A 160 -6.24 3.31 -2.09
CA LEU A 160 -7.56 3.84 -2.45
C LEU A 160 -8.05 3.25 -3.77
N ASN A 161 -7.16 3.18 -4.76
CA ASN A 161 -7.49 2.64 -6.07
C ASN A 161 -6.25 2.19 -6.83
N ILE A 162 -6.45 1.36 -7.85
CA ILE A 162 -5.41 0.94 -8.78
C ILE A 162 -5.93 0.97 -10.23
N TYR A 163 -5.05 1.32 -11.15
CA TYR A 163 -5.34 1.36 -12.59
C TYR A 163 -4.19 0.74 -13.35
N LYS A 164 -4.49 -0.06 -14.38
CA LYS A 164 -3.48 -0.68 -15.24
C LYS A 164 -3.66 -0.16 -16.65
N GLN A 165 -2.58 0.32 -17.25
CA GLN A 165 -2.50 0.67 -18.66
C GLN A 165 -1.22 0.04 -19.23
N ASP A 166 -1.38 -0.87 -20.20
CA ASP A 166 -0.28 -1.62 -20.80
C ASP A 166 0.59 -2.32 -19.73
N ASN A 167 1.85 -1.91 -19.61
CA ASN A 167 2.83 -2.39 -18.62
C ASN A 167 2.96 -1.47 -17.39
N GLU A 168 2.18 -0.39 -17.31
CA GLU A 168 2.19 0.54 -16.19
C GLU A 168 1.00 0.26 -15.25
N LEU A 169 1.31 0.07 -13.97
CA LEU A 169 0.34 0.01 -12.89
C LEU A 169 0.42 1.31 -12.09
N VAL A 170 -0.70 2.04 -12.05
CA VAL A 170 -0.87 3.24 -11.24
C VAL A 170 -1.56 2.87 -9.94
N VAL A 171 -0.88 3.09 -8.82
CA VAL A 171 -1.40 2.86 -7.47
C VAL A 171 -1.71 4.20 -6.83
N ILE A 172 -2.94 4.37 -6.34
CA ILE A 172 -3.37 5.56 -5.60
C ILE A 172 -3.53 5.18 -4.13
N TRP A 173 -2.89 5.92 -3.23
CA TRP A 173 -3.00 5.69 -1.80
C TRP A 173 -3.06 6.99 -1.01
N ARG A 174 -3.61 6.88 0.20
CA ARG A 174 -3.55 7.94 1.21
C ARG A 174 -2.26 7.77 2.03
N ASP A 175 -1.54 8.87 2.20
CA ASP A 175 -0.23 8.90 2.83
C ASP A 175 -0.16 9.94 3.96
N ARG A 176 0.60 9.63 5.02
CA ARG A 176 0.69 10.45 6.24
C ARG A 176 2.01 11.20 6.38
N ARG A 177 2.90 11.17 5.39
CA ARG A 177 4.23 11.81 5.48
C ARG A 177 4.19 13.32 5.72
N ALA A 178 3.07 13.99 5.37
CA ALA A 178 2.84 15.40 5.67
C ALA A 178 2.22 15.68 7.06
N ARG A 179 1.86 14.65 7.82
CA ARG A 179 1.34 14.79 9.19
C ARG A 179 2.48 14.89 10.20
N PHE A 180 2.26 15.64 11.26
CA PHE A 180 3.21 15.90 12.33
C PHE A 180 2.69 15.27 13.61
N PRO A 181 3.55 14.62 14.43
CA PRO A 181 3.16 14.19 15.75
C PRO A 181 2.72 15.41 16.56
N ASN A 182 1.58 15.28 17.24
CA ASN A 182 1.17 16.27 18.20
C ASN A 182 2.04 16.17 19.44
N ILE A 183 2.99 17.09 19.60
CA ILE A 183 3.90 17.12 20.76
C ILE A 183 3.16 17.23 22.10
N TYR A 184 1.92 17.77 22.09
CA TYR A 184 1.07 17.84 23.27
C TYR A 184 0.45 16.49 23.67
N ALA A 185 0.43 15.50 22.77
CA ALA A 185 0.00 14.13 23.09
C ALA A 185 0.99 13.39 24.01
N PHE A 186 2.23 13.90 24.15
CA PHE A 186 3.25 13.35 25.05
C PHE A 186 3.30 14.03 26.42
N ILE A 187 2.45 15.05 26.64
CA ILE A 187 2.29 15.68 27.94
C ILE A 187 1.15 14.95 28.65
N PRO A 188 1.33 14.46 29.90
CA PRO A 188 0.30 13.71 30.63
C PRO A 188 -0.78 14.65 31.18
N ILE A 189 -1.44 15.39 30.28
CA ILE A 189 -2.65 16.16 30.55
C ILE A 189 -3.79 15.40 29.87
N PRO A 190 -4.94 15.17 30.55
CA PRO A 190 -6.03 14.37 30.00
C PRO A 190 -6.71 15.15 28.88
N HIS A 191 -6.23 14.97 27.65
CA HIS A 191 -6.86 15.56 26.48
C HIS A 191 -7.07 14.53 25.38
N SER A 192 -8.30 14.52 24.89
CA SER A 192 -8.79 13.93 23.64
C SER A 192 -8.15 14.58 22.39
N ALA A 193 -6.94 15.13 22.50
CA ALA A 193 -6.28 15.82 21.41
C ALA A 193 -5.79 14.78 20.37
N PRO A 194 -5.96 15.05 19.06
CA PRO A 194 -5.49 14.14 18.03
C PRO A 194 -3.97 13.92 18.16
N THR A 195 -3.53 12.68 17.96
CA THR A 195 -2.12 12.27 18.08
C THR A 195 -1.22 12.88 17.00
N GLU A 196 -1.81 13.42 15.95
CA GLU A 196 -1.15 14.03 14.80
C GLU A 196 -1.92 15.26 14.32
N PHE A 197 -1.22 16.19 13.67
CA PHE A 197 -1.81 17.34 12.97
C PHE A 197 -1.25 17.51 11.56
N GLY A 198 -1.97 18.20 10.69
CA GLY A 198 -1.62 18.38 9.28
C GLY A 198 -2.40 17.44 8.34
N PRO A 199 -2.40 17.75 7.03
CA PRO A 199 -3.23 17.05 6.06
C PRO A 199 -2.64 15.68 5.71
N TYR A 200 -3.52 14.78 5.28
CA TYR A 200 -3.11 13.61 4.52
C TYR A 200 -2.71 14.03 3.10
N LEU A 201 -1.85 13.24 2.47
CA LEU A 201 -1.55 13.34 1.05
C LEU A 201 -2.32 12.27 0.29
N ILE A 202 -2.82 12.62 -0.88
CA ILE A 202 -3.16 11.63 -1.91
C ILE A 202 -1.96 11.51 -2.83
N MET A 203 -1.43 10.30 -2.89
CA MET A 203 -0.27 9.94 -3.69
C MET A 203 -0.72 9.13 -4.90
N ALA A 204 0.03 9.26 -6.00
CA ALA A 204 -0.01 8.36 -7.12
C ALA A 204 1.38 7.75 -7.33
N GLY A 205 1.44 6.48 -7.64
CA GLY A 205 2.67 5.76 -7.85
C GLY A 205 2.59 4.99 -9.14
N LYS A 206 3.54 5.22 -10.04
CA LYS A 206 3.64 4.52 -11.31
C LYS A 206 4.65 3.40 -11.19
N LEU A 207 4.19 2.17 -11.37
CA LEU A 207 4.98 0.96 -11.37
C LEU A 207 5.10 0.43 -12.80
N ASN A 208 6.31 0.23 -13.28
CA ASN A 208 6.53 -0.52 -14.50
C ASN A 208 6.57 -2.03 -14.18
N LEU A 209 5.69 -2.84 -14.78
CA LEU A 209 5.53 -4.26 -14.48
C LEU A 209 6.64 -5.15 -15.05
N ASP A 210 7.37 -4.67 -16.06
CA ASP A 210 8.53 -5.39 -16.64
C ASP A 210 9.75 -5.29 -15.72
N THR A 211 9.97 -4.12 -15.11
CA THR A 211 11.19 -3.78 -14.34
C THR A 211 10.96 -3.70 -12.83
N LEU A 212 9.70 -3.63 -12.39
CA LEU A 212 9.28 -3.32 -11.03
C LEU A 212 9.83 -1.98 -10.51
N GLU A 213 10.23 -1.06 -11.38
CA GLU A 213 10.62 0.30 -11.00
C GLU A 213 9.37 1.10 -10.60
N PHE A 214 9.44 1.77 -9.44
CA PHE A 214 8.33 2.51 -8.87
C PHE A 214 8.69 3.98 -8.66
N LYS A 215 7.81 4.88 -9.09
CA LYS A 215 7.97 6.33 -8.94
C LYS A 215 6.74 6.94 -8.26
N GLU A 216 6.97 7.74 -7.23
CA GLU A 216 5.93 8.35 -6.41
C GLU A 216 5.69 9.82 -6.76
N TYR A 217 4.44 10.24 -6.71
CA TYR A 217 3.99 11.60 -6.99
C TYR A 217 2.94 12.03 -5.97
N VAL A 218 3.08 13.23 -5.42
CA VAL A 218 1.98 13.86 -4.68
C VAL A 218 1.00 14.41 -5.72
N ILE A 219 -0.28 14.04 -5.64
CA ILE A 219 -1.29 14.52 -6.59
C ILE A 219 -2.33 15.45 -5.95
N LYS A 220 -2.57 15.32 -4.63
CA LYS A 220 -3.51 16.18 -3.92
C LYS A 220 -3.26 16.18 -2.40
N TYR A 221 -3.71 17.24 -1.74
CA TYR A 221 -3.93 17.29 -0.29
C TYR A 221 -5.33 16.80 0.07
N ASP A 222 -5.38 15.84 0.97
CA ASP A 222 -6.63 15.39 1.56
C ASP A 222 -6.87 16.19 2.85
N SER A 223 -7.47 17.36 2.67
CA SER A 223 -7.67 18.38 3.70
C SER A 223 -8.99 18.23 4.46
N TYR A 224 -9.62 17.05 4.46
CA TYR A 224 -10.87 16.83 5.21
C TYR A 224 -10.74 17.13 6.72
N GLU A 225 -9.52 17.30 7.26
CA GLU A 225 -9.26 17.66 8.65
C GLU A 225 -8.90 19.14 8.90
N PHE A 226 -8.86 20.02 7.89
CA PHE A 226 -8.58 21.45 8.08
C PHE A 226 -9.50 22.34 7.21
N PRO A 227 -10.60 22.88 7.78
CA PRO A 227 -11.34 23.99 7.17
C PRO A 227 -10.52 25.27 7.08
#